data_AF-A0A256W8U9-F1
#
_entry.id   AF-A0A256W8U9-F1
#
_cell.length_a   1.000
_cell.length_b   1.000
_cell.length_c   1.000
_cell.angle_alpha   90.00
_cell.angle_beta   90.00
_cell.angle_gamma   90.00
#
_symmetry.space_group_name_H-M   'P 1'
#
loop_
_entity.id
_entity.type
_entity.pdbx_description
1 polymer ?
#
loop_
_entity_poly.entity_id
_entity_poly.type
_entity_poly.pdbx_seq_one_letter_code
_entity_poly.pdbx_strand_id
1 'polypeptide(L)'
;MSELIYLDNSATSFPKPEPVYKFMDGFYRKHGVSPGRSGFDAAIETEEIVFETRKILCGLFNGDNPKRLTFSYNASDSLNMLIQGLTEKGDHVVTTTLEHNSVLRPLYHLSESGFIDVTHVHFDENGYVHPDDIKKAIRANTKLVIVNHSSNVIGTIQPLKEIGKVCKKAGVYFVVDASQSAGAVPIDVVDMGIEGLGA
;
A
#
# COMPACT_ATOMS: atom_id res chain seq x y z
N MET A 1 12.57 36.17 -9.12
CA MET A 1 12.60 35.02 -8.21
C MET A 1 13.63 34.05 -8.75
N SER A 2 14.53 33.53 -7.92
CA SER A 2 15.48 32.49 -8.33
C SER A 2 14.72 31.24 -8.77
N GLU A 3 15.33 30.45 -9.65
CA GLU A 3 14.82 29.13 -10.05
C GLU A 3 14.59 28.26 -8.80
N LEU A 4 13.44 27.60 -8.72
CA LEU A 4 13.08 26.77 -7.56
C LEU A 4 13.80 25.43 -7.65
N ILE A 5 14.62 25.12 -6.64
CA ILE A 5 15.21 23.79 -6.45
C ILE A 5 14.32 23.02 -5.48
N TYR A 6 13.59 22.02 -5.97
CA TYR A 6 12.65 21.22 -5.19
C TYR A 6 13.20 19.83 -4.88
N LEU A 7 13.49 19.57 -3.60
CA LEU A 7 14.08 18.31 -3.12
C LEU A 7 13.20 17.62 -2.06
N ASP A 8 11.87 17.73 -2.20
CA ASP A 8 10.88 17.23 -1.22
C ASP A 8 9.86 16.26 -1.85
N ASN A 9 10.26 15.56 -2.93
CA ASN A 9 9.39 14.63 -3.67
C ASN A 9 8.92 13.42 -2.85
N SER A 10 9.64 13.08 -1.78
CA SER A 10 9.25 12.02 -0.83
C SER A 10 8.02 12.41 0.00
N ALA A 11 7.78 13.71 0.22
CA ALA A 11 6.54 14.19 0.84
C ALA A 11 5.39 14.25 -0.19
N THR A 12 5.63 14.86 -1.35
CA THR A 12 4.71 14.82 -2.49
C THR A 12 5.44 15.13 -3.79
N SER A 13 5.12 14.44 -4.88
CA SER A 13 5.74 14.74 -6.17
C SER A 13 5.35 16.15 -6.66
N PHE A 14 6.32 16.98 -7.02
CA PHE A 14 6.06 18.32 -7.53
C PHE A 14 7.15 18.79 -8.51
N PRO A 15 6.77 19.48 -9.60
CA PRO A 15 5.40 19.66 -10.10
C PRO A 15 4.81 18.36 -10.67
N LYS A 16 3.49 18.30 -10.82
CA LYS A 16 2.87 17.18 -11.56
C LYS A 16 3.16 17.37 -13.06
N PRO A 17 3.27 16.29 -13.85
CA PRO A 17 3.51 16.42 -15.29
C PRO A 17 2.26 16.99 -15.98
N GLU A 18 2.45 17.76 -17.05
CA GLU A 18 1.39 18.46 -17.80
C GLU A 18 0.16 17.60 -18.16
N PRO A 19 0.29 16.31 -18.54
CA PRO A 19 -0.87 15.46 -18.81
C PRO A 19 -1.85 15.36 -17.64
N VAL A 20 -1.38 15.42 -16.39
CA VAL A 20 -2.24 15.37 -15.19
C VAL A 20 -3.13 16.61 -15.12
N TYR A 21 -2.56 17.80 -15.30
CA TYR A 21 -3.31 19.05 -15.27
C TYR A 21 -4.36 19.09 -16.38
N LYS A 22 -3.97 18.73 -17.61
CA LYS A 22 -4.88 18.70 -18.77
C LYS A 22 -6.02 17.71 -18.58
N PHE A 23 -5.72 16.51 -18.07
CA PHE A 23 -6.74 15.51 -17.82
C PHE A 23 -7.75 15.98 -16.77
N MET A 24 -7.29 16.53 -15.65
CA MET A 24 -8.19 16.98 -14.59
C MET A 24 -9.08 18.16 -15.02
N ASP A 25 -8.55 19.14 -15.74
CA ASP A 25 -9.36 20.24 -16.31
C ASP A 25 -10.41 19.70 -17.29
N GLY A 26 -10.01 18.81 -18.21
CA GLY A 26 -10.92 18.18 -19.16
C GLY A 26 -12.00 17.34 -18.48
N PHE A 27 -11.63 16.57 -17.45
CA PHE A 27 -12.54 15.74 -16.66
C PHE A 27 -13.65 16.57 -16.02
N TYR A 28 -13.31 17.64 -15.29
CA TYR A 28 -14.33 18.44 -14.61
C TYR A 28 -15.23 19.21 -15.58
N ARG A 29 -14.75 19.53 -16.78
CA ARG A 29 -15.57 20.18 -17.82
C ARG A 29 -16.54 19.24 -18.52
N LYS A 30 -16.26 17.94 -18.57
CA LYS A 30 -16.98 16.98 -19.43
C LYS A 30 -17.59 15.77 -18.72
N HIS A 31 -16.94 15.27 -17.67
CA HIS A 31 -17.19 13.97 -17.04
C HIS A 31 -17.44 14.05 -15.52
N GLY A 32 -17.59 15.26 -14.96
CA GLY A 32 -17.82 15.51 -13.52
C GLY A 32 -19.21 15.11 -13.00
N VAL A 33 -19.81 14.06 -13.55
CA VAL A 33 -21.09 13.47 -13.14
C VAL A 33 -20.88 12.21 -12.30
N SER A 34 -21.94 11.73 -11.64
CA SER A 34 -21.87 10.54 -10.78
C SER A 34 -21.83 9.23 -11.61
N PRO A 35 -20.72 8.47 -11.61
CA PRO A 35 -20.68 7.16 -12.27
C PRO A 35 -21.58 6.12 -11.58
N GLY A 36 -22.04 5.12 -12.33
CA GLY A 36 -22.69 3.91 -11.80
C GLY A 36 -24.07 4.10 -11.16
N ARG A 37 -24.68 5.29 -11.26
CA ARG A 37 -26.01 5.58 -10.68
C ARG A 37 -27.11 5.82 -11.70
N SER A 38 -26.77 6.01 -12.97
CA SER A 38 -27.72 6.34 -14.02
C SER A 38 -27.20 5.85 -15.37
N GLY A 39 -28.12 5.51 -16.30
CA GLY A 39 -27.77 4.96 -17.61
C GLY A 39 -27.68 5.99 -18.73
N PHE A 40 -27.46 7.27 -18.43
CA PHE A 40 -27.24 8.27 -19.48
C PHE A 40 -25.77 8.29 -19.88
N ASP A 41 -25.50 8.67 -21.13
CA ASP A 41 -24.19 8.52 -21.78
C ASP A 41 -23.02 9.03 -20.92
N ALA A 42 -23.10 10.25 -20.39
CA ALA A 42 -21.99 10.79 -19.61
C ALA A 42 -21.73 10.03 -18.29
N ALA A 43 -22.75 9.42 -17.67
CA ALA A 43 -22.54 8.60 -16.48
C ALA A 43 -21.86 7.25 -16.82
N ILE A 44 -22.20 6.67 -17.98
CA ILE A 44 -21.57 5.45 -18.51
C ILE A 44 -20.10 5.74 -18.85
N GLU A 45 -19.84 6.82 -19.60
CA GLU A 45 -18.48 7.25 -19.94
C GLU A 45 -17.62 7.50 -18.69
N THR A 46 -18.17 8.17 -17.66
CA THR A 46 -17.44 8.37 -16.40
C THR A 46 -17.18 7.05 -15.66
N GLU A 47 -18.11 6.09 -15.70
CA GLU A 47 -17.90 4.76 -15.12
C GLU A 47 -16.79 3.99 -15.84
N GLU A 48 -16.73 4.08 -17.17
CA GLU A 48 -15.66 3.49 -17.99
C GLU A 48 -14.30 4.08 -17.61
N ILE A 49 -14.19 5.41 -17.43
CA ILE A 49 -12.94 6.05 -16.98
C ILE A 49 -12.45 5.43 -15.66
N VAL A 50 -13.34 5.24 -14.69
CA VAL A 50 -13.00 4.63 -13.39
C VAL A 50 -12.56 3.16 -13.56
N PHE A 51 -13.25 2.40 -14.41
CA PHE A 51 -12.93 1.01 -14.65
C PHE A 51 -11.61 0.82 -15.41
N GLU A 52 -11.33 1.63 -16.42
CA GLU A 52 -10.06 1.62 -17.14
C GLU A 52 -8.90 2.03 -16.22
N THR A 53 -9.10 3.04 -15.35
CA THR A 53 -8.12 3.40 -14.33
C THR A 53 -7.80 2.21 -13.41
N ARG A 54 -8.83 1.46 -13.01
CA ARG A 54 -8.67 0.24 -12.20
C ARG A 54 -7.85 -0.83 -12.92
N LYS A 55 -8.04 -1.03 -14.22
CA LYS A 55 -7.23 -1.96 -15.03
C LYS A 55 -5.78 -1.53 -15.12
N ILE A 56 -5.53 -0.25 -15.40
CA ILE A 56 -4.17 0.30 -15.52
C ILE A 56 -3.41 0.12 -14.20
N LEU A 57 -4.03 0.47 -13.07
CA LEU A 57 -3.42 0.30 -11.75
C LEU A 57 -3.23 -1.18 -11.39
N CYS A 58 -4.18 -2.05 -11.74
CA CYS A 58 -4.00 -3.49 -11.55
C CYS A 58 -2.78 -4.02 -12.33
N GLY A 59 -2.61 -3.57 -13.58
CA GLY A 59 -1.45 -3.91 -14.41
C GLY A 59 -0.13 -3.36 -13.87
N LEU A 60 -0.13 -2.17 -13.25
CA LEU A 60 1.06 -1.57 -12.63
C LEU A 60 1.71 -2.48 -11.58
N PHE A 61 0.90 -3.27 -10.88
CA PHE A 61 1.34 -4.16 -9.81
C PHE A 61 1.39 -5.65 -10.22
N ASN A 62 1.24 -5.95 -11.53
CA ASN A 62 1.08 -7.31 -12.06
C ASN A 62 -0.08 -8.10 -11.42
N GLY A 63 -1.20 -7.43 -11.12
CA GLY A 63 -2.41 -8.06 -10.61
C GLY A 63 -3.20 -8.80 -11.69
N ASP A 64 -3.98 -9.81 -11.28
CA ASP A 64 -4.73 -10.69 -12.18
C ASP A 64 -6.20 -10.26 -12.41
N ASN A 65 -6.78 -9.56 -11.44
CA ASN A 65 -8.19 -9.19 -11.46
C ASN A 65 -8.39 -7.74 -10.98
N PRO A 66 -8.75 -6.80 -11.89
CA PRO A 66 -8.99 -5.41 -11.54
C PRO A 66 -10.04 -5.24 -10.43
N LYS A 67 -11.00 -6.16 -10.29
CA LYS A 67 -12.03 -6.09 -9.24
C LYS A 67 -11.48 -6.28 -7.83
N ARG A 68 -10.22 -6.72 -7.67
CA ARG A 68 -9.52 -6.79 -6.37
C ARG A 68 -8.88 -5.46 -5.95
N LEU A 69 -8.75 -4.50 -6.87
CA LEU A 69 -8.30 -3.16 -6.54
C LEU A 69 -9.45 -2.41 -5.88
N THR A 70 -9.16 -1.57 -4.88
CA THR A 70 -10.10 -0.64 -4.26
C THR A 70 -9.48 0.74 -4.23
N PHE A 71 -10.27 1.78 -4.53
CA PHE A 71 -9.84 3.16 -4.38
C PHE A 71 -10.10 3.60 -2.94
N SER A 72 -9.04 3.95 -2.21
CA SER A 72 -9.09 4.61 -0.90
C SER A 72 -8.83 6.11 -1.05
N TYR A 73 -8.96 6.87 0.03
CA TYR A 73 -8.59 8.28 0.02
C TYR A 73 -7.09 8.53 -0.12
N ASN A 74 -6.27 7.59 0.35
CA ASN A 74 -4.80 7.60 0.31
C ASN A 74 -4.25 6.27 0.88
N ALA A 75 -2.92 6.13 0.91
CA ALA A 75 -2.24 5.00 1.51
C ALA A 75 -2.66 4.74 2.97
N SER A 76 -2.77 5.79 3.81
CA SER A 76 -3.14 5.62 5.23
C SER A 76 -4.53 5.03 5.40
N ASP A 77 -5.49 5.48 4.60
CA ASP A 77 -6.84 4.94 4.57
C ASP A 77 -6.85 3.47 4.10
N SER A 78 -6.12 3.15 3.03
CA SER A 78 -6.01 1.76 2.55
C SER A 78 -5.37 0.82 3.58
N LEU A 79 -4.32 1.27 4.27
CA LEU A 79 -3.62 0.49 5.29
C LEU A 79 -4.52 0.28 6.51
N ASN A 80 -5.32 1.27 6.91
CA ASN A 80 -6.32 1.09 7.96
C ASN A 80 -7.39 0.07 7.57
N MET A 81 -7.91 0.13 6.35
CA MET A 81 -8.86 -0.85 5.84
C MET A 81 -8.29 -2.27 5.85
N LEU A 82 -7.02 -2.44 5.44
CA LEU A 82 -6.34 -3.73 5.45
C LEU A 82 -6.10 -4.25 6.86
N ILE A 83 -5.52 -3.42 7.74
CA ILE A 83 -5.22 -3.81 9.13
C ILE A 83 -6.51 -4.19 9.85
N GLN A 84 -7.49 -3.29 9.90
CA GLN A 84 -8.73 -3.51 10.66
C GLN A 84 -9.64 -4.57 10.01
N GLY A 85 -9.58 -4.72 8.68
CA GLY A 85 -10.38 -5.68 7.94
C GLY A 85 -9.83 -7.12 7.96
N LEU A 86 -8.53 -7.30 8.22
CA LEU A 86 -7.88 -8.61 8.24
C LEU A 86 -7.67 -9.17 9.66
N THR A 87 -7.59 -8.31 10.68
CA THR A 87 -7.34 -8.73 12.06
C THR A 87 -8.63 -8.98 12.84
N GLU A 88 -8.63 -10.03 13.65
CA GLU A 88 -9.65 -10.36 14.63
C GLU A 88 -9.10 -10.31 16.07
N LYS A 89 -9.99 -10.35 17.06
CA LYS A 89 -9.58 -10.30 18.47
C LYS A 89 -8.74 -11.53 18.83
N GLY A 90 -7.56 -11.31 19.40
CA GLY A 90 -6.61 -12.35 19.81
C GLY A 90 -5.60 -12.74 18.72
N ASP A 91 -5.68 -12.11 17.55
CA ASP A 91 -4.67 -12.26 16.52
C ASP A 91 -3.34 -11.64 16.94
N HIS A 92 -2.27 -12.15 16.33
CA HIS A 92 -0.94 -11.58 16.41
C HIS A 92 -0.53 -10.98 15.05
N VAL A 93 0.09 -9.81 15.09
CA VAL A 93 0.62 -9.11 13.91
C VAL A 93 2.13 -8.95 14.04
N VAL A 94 2.87 -9.24 12.97
CA VAL A 94 4.29 -8.93 12.86
C VAL A 94 4.46 -7.69 11.99
N THR A 95 5.25 -6.74 12.46
CA THR A 95 5.61 -5.54 11.68
C THR A 95 7.07 -5.18 11.91
N THR A 96 7.54 -4.08 11.34
CA THR A 96 8.94 -3.65 11.45
C THR A 96 9.07 -2.37 12.28
N THR A 97 10.31 -1.98 12.55
CA THR A 97 10.64 -0.68 13.15
C THR A 97 10.93 0.40 12.11
N LEU A 98 10.76 0.11 10.81
CA LEU A 98 10.87 1.06 9.69
C LEU A 98 9.53 1.66 9.25
N GLU A 99 8.43 1.19 9.83
CA GLU A 99 7.09 1.54 9.38
C GLU A 99 6.76 3.03 9.51
N HIS A 100 5.95 3.52 8.58
CA HIS A 100 5.33 4.82 8.69
C HIS A 100 4.22 4.84 9.77
N ASN A 101 3.88 6.02 10.28
CA ASN A 101 2.79 6.23 11.25
C ASN A 101 1.43 5.68 10.77
N SER A 102 1.23 5.57 9.46
CA SER A 102 0.03 4.99 8.85
C SER A 102 -0.16 3.51 9.19
N VAL A 103 0.91 2.79 9.51
CA VAL A 103 0.89 1.41 9.99
C VAL A 103 1.02 1.36 11.52
N LEU A 104 1.95 2.14 12.09
CA LEU A 104 2.23 2.09 13.53
C LEU A 104 1.04 2.52 14.39
N ARG A 105 0.33 3.60 14.03
CA ARG A 105 -0.77 4.13 14.86
C ARG A 105 -1.98 3.20 14.92
N PRO A 106 -2.46 2.61 13.81
CA PRO A 106 -3.54 1.62 13.87
C PRO A 106 -3.15 0.39 14.69
N LEU A 107 -1.95 -0.15 14.49
CA LEU A 107 -1.47 -1.31 15.24
C LEU A 107 -1.34 -1.00 16.74
N TYR A 108 -0.81 0.17 17.09
CA TYR A 108 -0.72 0.63 18.47
C TYR A 108 -2.10 0.72 19.11
N HIS A 109 -3.08 1.33 18.43
CA HIS A 109 -4.44 1.44 18.96
C HIS A 109 -5.11 0.08 19.22
N LEU A 110 -4.96 -0.86 18.29
CA LEU A 110 -5.50 -2.22 18.45
C LEU A 110 -4.76 -2.99 19.55
N SER A 111 -3.45 -2.79 19.69
CA SER A 111 -2.66 -3.44 20.75
C SER A 111 -2.96 -2.87 22.14
N GLU A 112 -3.03 -1.54 22.28
CA GLU A 112 -3.33 -0.85 23.53
C GLU A 112 -4.69 -1.26 24.10
N SER A 113 -5.67 -1.49 23.23
CA SER A 113 -7.00 -1.98 23.63
C SER A 113 -7.04 -3.47 23.98
N GLY A 114 -5.94 -4.21 23.80
CA GLY A 114 -5.87 -5.66 23.98
C GLY A 114 -6.62 -6.44 22.89
N PHE A 115 -6.84 -5.83 21.72
CA PHE A 115 -7.52 -6.47 20.60
C PHE A 115 -6.58 -7.43 19.85
N ILE A 116 -5.32 -7.03 19.64
CA ILE A 116 -4.25 -7.86 19.05
C ILE A 116 -2.95 -7.77 19.85
N ASP A 117 -2.04 -8.72 19.61
CA ASP A 117 -0.64 -8.60 19.95
C ASP A 117 0.18 -8.13 18.74
N VAL A 118 1.24 -7.35 18.97
CA VAL A 118 2.14 -6.87 17.90
C VAL A 118 3.59 -7.18 18.23
N THR A 119 4.32 -7.79 17.29
CA THR A 119 5.78 -7.93 17.34
C THR A 119 6.45 -7.01 16.33
N HIS A 120 7.40 -6.20 16.79
CA HIS A 120 8.22 -5.35 15.93
C HIS A 120 9.58 -6.01 15.64
N VAL A 121 9.89 -6.20 14.37
CA VAL A 121 11.18 -6.71 13.90
C VAL A 121 12.12 -5.56 13.59
N HIS A 122 13.34 -5.66 14.07
CA HIS A 122 14.38 -4.66 13.85
C HIS A 122 15.06 -4.84 12.49
N PHE A 123 15.54 -3.74 11.93
CA PHE A 123 16.40 -3.73 10.76
C PHE A 123 17.87 -3.70 11.18
N ASP A 124 18.75 -4.10 10.26
CA ASP A 124 20.21 -4.10 10.48
C ASP A 124 20.84 -2.70 10.35
N GLU A 125 22.16 -2.60 10.49
CA GLU A 125 22.87 -1.32 10.32
C GLU A 125 22.78 -0.70 8.92
N ASN A 126 22.35 -1.48 7.91
CA ASN A 126 22.19 -1.06 6.52
C ASN A 126 20.72 -0.73 6.17
N GLY A 127 19.79 -0.82 7.12
CA GLY A 127 18.37 -0.51 6.88
C GLY A 127 17.54 -1.70 6.41
N TYR A 128 18.05 -2.94 6.45
CA TYR A 128 17.34 -4.11 5.94
C TYR A 128 16.72 -4.96 7.05
N VAL A 129 15.49 -5.39 6.81
CA VAL A 129 14.80 -6.38 7.64
C VAL A 129 15.11 -7.77 7.07
N HIS A 130 15.74 -8.62 7.88
CA HIS A 130 16.06 -9.97 7.46
C HIS A 130 14.81 -10.88 7.46
N PRO A 131 14.52 -11.61 6.36
CA PRO A 131 13.40 -12.54 6.29
C PRO A 131 13.38 -13.61 7.39
N ASP A 132 14.56 -14.02 7.87
CA ASP A 132 14.67 -14.98 8.97
C ASP A 132 14.20 -14.41 10.31
N ASP A 133 14.29 -13.10 10.51
CA ASP A 133 13.80 -12.48 11.74
C ASP A 133 12.28 -12.31 11.72
N ILE A 134 11.70 -12.04 10.55
CA ILE A 134 10.25 -12.16 10.32
C ILE A 134 9.80 -13.59 10.62
N LYS A 135 10.51 -14.60 10.09
CA LYS A 135 10.19 -16.01 10.32
C LYS A 135 10.19 -16.38 11.81
N LYS A 136 11.18 -15.90 12.58
CA LYS A 136 11.27 -16.13 14.03
C LYS A 136 10.15 -15.43 14.81
N ALA A 137 9.67 -14.29 14.33
CA ALA A 137 8.59 -13.53 14.96
C ALA A 137 7.21 -14.16 14.75
N ILE A 138 7.03 -14.99 13.72
CA ILE A 138 5.76 -15.67 13.44
C ILE A 138 5.46 -16.71 14.54
N ARG A 139 4.25 -16.60 15.08
CA ARG A 139 3.61 -17.47 16.08
C ARG A 139 2.40 -18.20 15.49
N ALA A 140 1.87 -19.18 16.20
CA ALA A 140 0.71 -19.97 15.77
C ALA A 140 -0.56 -19.13 15.50
N ASN A 141 -0.77 -18.02 16.24
CA ASN A 141 -1.88 -17.09 16.05
C ASN A 141 -1.51 -15.87 15.19
N THR A 142 -0.40 -15.91 14.44
CA THR A 142 -0.04 -14.79 13.58
C THR A 142 -0.97 -14.75 12.38
N LYS A 143 -1.67 -13.64 12.22
CA LYS A 143 -2.60 -13.43 11.12
C LYS A 143 -1.95 -12.67 9.96
N LEU A 144 -1.12 -11.70 10.30
CA LEU A 144 -0.68 -10.64 9.39
C LEU A 144 0.79 -10.32 9.62
N VAL A 145 1.54 -10.20 8.53
CA VAL A 145 2.86 -9.56 8.46
C VAL A 145 2.71 -8.31 7.62
N ILE A 146 3.07 -7.14 8.16
CA ILE A 146 3.04 -5.86 7.43
C ILE A 146 4.42 -5.20 7.38
N VAL A 147 4.86 -4.86 6.17
CA VAL A 147 6.20 -4.30 5.91
C VAL A 147 6.11 -3.07 5.01
N ASN A 148 6.78 -2.00 5.40
CA ASN A 148 7.06 -0.85 4.56
C ASN A 148 8.12 -1.21 3.50
N HIS A 149 7.76 -1.13 2.21
CA HIS A 149 8.62 -1.55 1.11
C HIS A 149 9.83 -0.63 0.93
N SER A 150 9.63 0.69 1.03
CA SER A 150 10.70 1.67 0.90
C SER A 150 10.54 2.72 1.99
N SER A 151 11.55 2.81 2.86
CA SER A 151 11.52 3.76 3.96
C SER A 151 11.50 5.20 3.44
N ASN A 152 10.54 6.00 3.91
CA ASN A 152 10.48 7.43 3.62
C ASN A 152 11.60 8.23 4.29
N VAL A 153 12.37 7.62 5.20
CA VAL A 153 13.45 8.26 5.96
C VAL A 153 14.82 7.88 5.38
N ILE A 154 15.10 6.57 5.27
CA ILE A 154 16.42 6.08 4.86
C ILE A 154 16.47 5.57 3.41
N GLY A 155 15.33 5.45 2.73
CA GLY A 155 15.26 5.05 1.32
C GLY A 155 15.52 3.58 1.03
N THR A 156 15.80 2.75 2.05
CA THR A 156 16.08 1.33 1.86
C THR A 156 14.86 0.58 1.34
N ILE A 157 15.06 -0.21 0.28
CA ILE A 157 14.05 -1.04 -0.36
C ILE A 157 14.13 -2.47 0.22
N GLN A 158 13.06 -2.92 0.87
CA GLN A 158 13.01 -4.21 1.55
C GLN A 158 12.90 -5.40 0.59
N PRO A 159 13.47 -6.57 0.92
CA PRO A 159 13.45 -7.77 0.09
C PRO A 159 12.08 -8.48 0.16
N LEU A 160 11.04 -7.88 -0.45
CA LEU A 160 9.66 -8.37 -0.35
C LEU A 160 9.48 -9.79 -0.88
N LYS A 161 10.23 -10.19 -1.91
CA LYS A 161 10.13 -11.55 -2.48
C LYS A 161 10.55 -12.61 -1.47
N GLU A 162 11.60 -12.36 -0.70
CA GLU A 162 12.10 -13.24 0.33
C GLU A 162 11.16 -13.26 1.55
N ILE A 163 10.68 -12.09 1.96
CA ILE A 163 9.71 -11.96 3.07
C ILE A 163 8.38 -12.63 2.71
N GLY A 164 7.86 -12.41 1.50
CA GLY A 164 6.63 -13.03 1.02
C GLY A 164 6.73 -14.55 0.93
N LYS A 165 7.89 -15.11 0.57
CA LYS A 165 8.14 -16.56 0.65
C LYS A 165 8.02 -17.09 2.08
N VAL A 166 8.48 -16.33 3.09
CA VAL A 166 8.34 -16.69 4.51
C VAL A 166 6.86 -16.66 4.89
N CYS A 167 6.14 -15.59 4.55
CA CYS A 167 4.72 -15.43 4.87
C CYS A 167 3.86 -16.54 4.24
N LYS A 168 4.07 -16.79 2.94
CA LYS A 168 3.37 -17.86 2.19
C LYS A 168 3.61 -19.24 2.78
N LYS A 169 4.84 -19.56 3.21
CA LYS A 169 5.16 -20.83 3.87
C LYS A 169 4.49 -20.98 5.24
N ALA A 170 4.30 -19.87 5.94
CA ALA A 170 3.63 -19.84 7.23
C ALA A 170 2.10 -19.76 7.14
N GLY A 171 1.54 -19.45 5.97
CA GLY A 171 0.10 -19.27 5.78
C GLY A 171 -0.45 -18.00 6.42
N VAL A 172 0.37 -16.95 6.53
CA VAL A 172 0.00 -15.65 7.11
C VAL A 172 -0.14 -14.60 6.02
N TYR A 173 -1.07 -13.65 6.19
CA TYR A 173 -1.27 -12.59 5.23
C TYR A 173 -0.05 -11.69 5.13
N PHE A 174 0.41 -11.41 3.91
CA PHE A 174 1.48 -10.45 3.67
C PHE A 174 0.94 -9.12 3.13
N VAL A 175 1.03 -8.06 3.94
CA VAL A 175 0.63 -6.70 3.57
C VAL A 175 1.83 -5.79 3.40
N VAL A 176 1.78 -4.91 2.40
CA VAL A 176 2.87 -4.01 2.06
C VAL A 176 2.40 -2.56 2.06
N ASP A 177 3.11 -1.70 2.78
CA ASP A 177 3.04 -0.25 2.57
C ASP A 177 4.04 0.12 1.46
N ALA A 178 3.49 0.49 0.31
CA ALA A 178 4.24 0.81 -0.90
C ALA A 178 4.27 2.31 -1.21
N SER A 179 3.86 3.19 -0.28
CA SER A 179 3.67 4.64 -0.51
C SER A 179 4.85 5.34 -1.20
N GLN A 180 6.09 4.95 -0.89
CA GLN A 180 7.32 5.53 -1.48
C GLN A 180 7.85 4.79 -2.72
N SER A 181 7.31 3.61 -2.99
CA SER A 181 7.86 2.65 -3.95
C SER A 181 6.95 2.42 -5.16
N ALA A 182 5.64 2.57 -4.99
CA ALA A 182 4.64 2.36 -6.03
C ALA A 182 4.92 3.27 -7.24
N GLY A 183 5.14 2.65 -8.41
CA GLY A 183 5.46 3.36 -9.65
C GLY A 183 6.90 3.87 -9.77
N ALA A 184 7.69 3.86 -8.68
CA ALA A 184 9.11 4.20 -8.70
C ALA A 184 10.00 2.95 -8.86
N VAL A 185 9.58 1.83 -8.27
CA VAL A 185 10.22 0.53 -8.42
C VAL A 185 9.20 -0.53 -8.84
N PRO A 186 9.60 -1.55 -9.63
CA PRO A 186 8.70 -2.63 -9.99
C PRO A 186 8.20 -3.37 -8.75
N ILE A 187 6.89 -3.57 -8.68
CA ILE A 187 6.23 -4.39 -7.66
C ILE A 187 5.39 -5.43 -8.39
N ASP A 188 5.65 -6.70 -8.08
CA ASP A 188 4.89 -7.83 -8.61
C ASP A 188 4.19 -8.51 -7.44
N VAL A 189 2.88 -8.26 -7.29
CA VAL A 189 2.13 -8.78 -6.14
C VAL A 189 2.05 -10.31 -6.13
N VAL A 190 2.14 -10.95 -7.30
CA VAL A 190 2.05 -12.41 -7.43
C VAL A 190 3.39 -13.05 -7.08
N ASP A 191 4.48 -12.59 -7.69
CA ASP A 191 5.84 -13.13 -7.46
C ASP A 191 6.36 -12.80 -6.05
N MET A 192 5.99 -11.63 -5.51
CA MET A 192 6.33 -11.23 -4.14
C MET A 192 5.37 -11.80 -3.10
N GLY A 193 4.29 -12.48 -3.50
CA GLY A 193 3.32 -13.10 -2.57
C GLY A 193 2.58 -12.10 -1.70
N ILE A 194 2.27 -10.92 -2.22
CA ILE A 194 1.58 -9.83 -1.53
C ILE A 194 0.07 -10.08 -1.58
N GLU A 195 -0.58 -10.06 -0.44
CA GLU A 195 -2.03 -10.29 -0.30
C GLU A 195 -2.80 -9.01 0.00
N GLY A 196 -2.13 -7.95 0.45
CA GLY A 196 -2.66 -6.59 0.51
C GLY A 196 -1.58 -5.55 0.26
N LEU A 197 -1.90 -4.47 -0.43
CA LEU A 197 -0.97 -3.40 -0.74
C LEU A 197 -1.66 -2.05 -0.56
N GLY A 198 -1.05 -1.16 0.23
CA GLY A 198 -1.46 0.24 0.35
C GLY A 198 -0.45 1.15 -0.32
N ALA A 199 -0.91 2.07 -1.18
CA ALA A 199 -0.10 3.04 -1.92
C ALA A 199 -0.87 4.34 -2.17
#